data_AF-A0A0F9LJM3-F1
#
_entry.id   AF-A0A0F9LJM3-F1
#
_cell.length_a   1.000
_cell.length_b   1.000
_cell.length_c   1.000
_cell.angle_alpha   90.00
_cell.angle_beta   90.00
_cell.angle_gamma   90.00
#
_symmetry.space_group_name_H-M   'P 1'
#
loop_
_entity.id
_entity.type
_entity.pdbx_description
1 polymer ?
#
loop_
_entity_poly.entity_id
_entity_poly.type
_entity_poly.pdbx_seq_one_letter_code
_entity_poly.pdbx_strand_id
1 'polypeptide(L)'
;SHFKYLNAMREFGANSAEARLVLAKDAVYRDWRELDETDRSTPSLELTVQHRKLFDLKDSYGDSDSSGYIEDDEARADAVKQLKSNNPDWVDDMRRIEALDNDATSEQIERWVDRGKMIDEFGAGSSEAKVWLLDNPDAHKWALDNELLTDGGSDWNEDVLRLNVQWAKEDDLYKGYGDKESDVYIEDDDARAEARVKLLENEAYRKDVRRREALGKDFPFVETYVNYYEEEGKGFRQERMLVEDKAFGEAMHTILGVDIPDKVPAVQYDDIYDANKDLFDEIDGLANFKSEFYIEDEDKRQTKRDKIFFSPDGTATDFYKEFKRREAFGNFVPDEHTENYVSWFVLGAEGKPDGYPNIPYYEDDFFLMEHPDFYKNVYLNEEIWGSKNDRRDFRLVPLTRKLLTKWIDYNRIQNNQTARDQFRLDNSALDEWGVSVGIWAITMSEKRRRAEQTATEKFEEAVAEAEKKRKELLKK
;
A
#
# COMPACT_ATOMS: atom_id res chain seq x y z
N SER A 1 -47.95 -11.97 -61.13
CA SER A 1 -46.56 -12.16 -60.65
C SER A 1 -45.63 -12.78 -61.68
N HIS A 2 -46.11 -13.60 -62.62
CA HIS A 2 -45.28 -14.20 -63.68
C HIS A 2 -44.30 -13.26 -64.40
N PHE A 3 -44.79 -12.21 -65.06
CA PHE A 3 -43.90 -11.29 -65.79
C PHE A 3 -42.98 -10.48 -64.86
N LYS A 4 -43.39 -10.18 -63.63
CA LYS A 4 -42.53 -9.51 -62.64
C LYS A 4 -41.35 -10.41 -62.26
N TYR A 5 -41.63 -11.69 -62.00
CA TYR A 5 -40.60 -12.69 -61.73
C TYR A 5 -39.65 -12.87 -62.91
N LEU A 6 -40.16 -13.07 -64.14
CA LEU A 6 -39.30 -13.21 -65.32
C LEU A 6 -38.45 -11.96 -65.59
N ASN A 7 -38.98 -10.76 -65.34
CA ASN A 7 -38.20 -9.53 -65.45
C ASN A 7 -37.09 -9.47 -64.39
N ALA A 8 -37.40 -9.76 -63.12
CA ALA A 8 -36.42 -9.79 -62.04
C ALA A 8 -35.33 -10.87 -62.28
N MET A 9 -35.72 -12.07 -62.75
CA MET A 9 -34.79 -13.12 -63.13
C MET A 9 -33.84 -12.68 -64.25
N ARG A 10 -34.37 -11.99 -65.27
CA ARG A 10 -33.58 -11.54 -66.42
C ARG A 10 -32.61 -10.43 -66.02
N GLU A 11 -33.02 -9.54 -65.13
CA GLU A 11 -32.24 -8.37 -64.72
C GLU A 11 -31.22 -8.70 -63.62
N PHE A 12 -31.61 -9.46 -62.60
CA PHE A 12 -30.80 -9.71 -61.40
C PHE A 12 -30.41 -11.17 -61.19
N GLY A 13 -30.94 -12.09 -62.01
CA GLY A 13 -30.74 -13.53 -61.87
C GLY A 13 -31.85 -14.22 -61.08
N ALA A 14 -31.97 -15.54 -61.27
CA ALA A 14 -33.03 -16.36 -60.68
C ALA A 14 -33.02 -16.42 -59.15
N ASN A 15 -31.83 -16.33 -58.57
CA ASN A 15 -31.60 -16.44 -57.12
C ASN A 15 -31.52 -15.08 -56.42
N SER A 16 -31.77 -13.98 -57.13
CA SER A 16 -31.73 -12.62 -56.58
C SER A 16 -32.81 -12.37 -55.54
N ALA A 17 -32.57 -11.41 -54.63
CA ALA A 17 -33.56 -10.98 -53.65
C ALA A 17 -34.84 -10.45 -54.32
N GLU A 18 -34.73 -9.79 -55.47
CA GLU A 18 -35.84 -9.29 -56.26
C GLU A 18 -36.73 -10.42 -56.80
N ALA A 19 -36.11 -11.46 -57.39
CA ALA A 19 -36.84 -12.61 -57.89
C ALA A 19 -37.51 -13.39 -56.74
N ARG A 20 -36.78 -13.61 -55.64
CA ARG A 20 -37.29 -14.25 -54.42
C ARG A 20 -38.44 -13.45 -53.79
N LEU A 21 -38.35 -12.12 -53.73
CA LEU A 21 -39.40 -11.25 -53.20
C LEU A 21 -40.71 -11.36 -53.97
N VAL A 22 -40.66 -11.52 -55.30
CA VAL A 22 -41.86 -11.75 -56.11
C VAL A 22 -42.52 -13.08 -55.76
N LEU A 23 -41.73 -14.13 -55.49
CA LEU A 23 -42.24 -15.44 -55.07
C LEU A 23 -42.81 -15.39 -53.64
N ALA A 24 -42.11 -14.76 -52.70
CA ALA A 24 -42.53 -14.61 -51.30
C ALA A 24 -43.86 -13.83 -51.17
N LYS A 25 -44.10 -12.83 -52.02
CA LYS A 25 -45.33 -12.03 -52.03
C LYS A 25 -46.53 -12.70 -52.71
N ASP A 26 -46.33 -13.79 -53.46
CA ASP A 26 -47.40 -14.45 -54.21
C ASP A 26 -47.24 -15.98 -54.17
N ALA A 27 -47.67 -16.57 -53.05
CA ALA A 27 -47.63 -18.02 -52.83
C ALA A 27 -48.40 -18.80 -53.93
N VAL A 28 -49.53 -18.27 -54.42
CA VAL A 28 -50.30 -18.92 -55.49
C VAL A 28 -49.49 -19.04 -56.77
N TYR A 29 -48.76 -17.97 -57.14
CA TYR A 29 -47.89 -17.99 -58.30
C TYR A 29 -46.67 -18.90 -58.11
N ARG A 30 -46.05 -18.87 -56.93
CA ARG A 30 -44.95 -19.77 -56.57
C ARG A 30 -45.37 -21.24 -56.70
N ASP A 31 -46.50 -21.60 -56.10
CA ASP A 31 -47.05 -22.95 -56.13
C ASP A 31 -47.45 -23.38 -57.55
N TRP A 32 -48.03 -22.47 -58.35
CA TRP A 32 -48.31 -22.72 -59.77
C TRP A 32 -47.05 -23.02 -60.60
N ARG A 33 -45.89 -22.48 -60.19
CA ARG A 33 -44.59 -22.76 -60.82
C ARG A 33 -43.87 -23.97 -60.23
N GLU A 34 -44.44 -24.62 -59.21
CA GLU A 34 -43.81 -25.72 -58.47
C GLU A 34 -42.42 -25.32 -57.93
N LEU A 35 -42.30 -24.08 -57.44
CA LEU A 35 -41.06 -23.57 -56.83
C LEU A 35 -41.12 -23.71 -55.30
N ASP A 36 -39.96 -23.97 -54.70
CA ASP A 36 -39.82 -24.06 -53.25
C ASP A 36 -40.14 -22.71 -52.57
N GLU A 37 -40.56 -22.79 -51.31
CA GLU A 37 -40.70 -21.63 -50.44
C GLU A 37 -39.35 -20.92 -50.27
N THR A 38 -39.39 -19.59 -50.16
CA THR A 38 -38.17 -18.83 -49.92
C THR A 38 -37.67 -19.10 -48.52
N ASP A 39 -36.37 -19.35 -48.42
CA ASP A 39 -35.61 -19.47 -47.17
C ASP A 39 -35.61 -18.19 -46.32
N ARG A 40 -35.99 -17.04 -46.90
CA ARG A 40 -36.04 -15.73 -46.25
C ARG A 40 -37.45 -15.18 -46.14
N SER A 41 -37.69 -14.41 -45.08
CA SER A 41 -38.95 -13.70 -44.85
C SER A 41 -39.16 -12.55 -45.84
N THR A 42 -40.42 -12.21 -46.12
CA THR A 42 -40.76 -11.06 -46.99
C THR A 42 -40.11 -9.76 -46.52
N PRO A 43 -40.14 -9.38 -45.23
CA PRO A 43 -39.48 -8.15 -44.77
C PRO A 43 -37.96 -8.16 -44.97
N SER A 44 -37.28 -9.29 -44.76
CA SER A 44 -35.83 -9.43 -45.01
C SER A 44 -35.49 -9.20 -46.48
N LEU A 45 -36.29 -9.76 -47.39
CA LEU A 45 -36.15 -9.55 -48.83
C LEU A 45 -36.45 -8.11 -49.25
N GLU A 46 -37.42 -7.43 -48.63
CA GLU A 46 -37.72 -6.02 -48.90
C GLU A 46 -36.55 -5.11 -48.55
N LEU A 47 -35.96 -5.28 -47.35
CA LEU A 47 -34.78 -4.53 -46.93
C LEU A 47 -33.55 -4.82 -47.83
N THR A 48 -33.38 -6.08 -48.23
CA THR A 48 -32.29 -6.47 -49.15
C THR A 48 -32.42 -5.76 -50.50
N VAL A 49 -33.64 -5.72 -51.07
CA VAL A 49 -33.92 -5.01 -52.33
C VAL A 49 -33.79 -3.50 -52.18
N GLN A 50 -34.24 -2.92 -51.05
CA GLN A 50 -34.11 -1.50 -50.75
C GLN A 50 -32.64 -1.05 -50.80
N HIS A 51 -31.73 -1.85 -50.24
CA HIS A 51 -30.30 -1.55 -50.17
C HIS A 51 -29.46 -2.28 -51.22
N ARG A 52 -30.08 -2.75 -52.31
CA ARG A 52 -29.45 -3.60 -53.32
C ARG A 52 -28.09 -3.09 -53.79
N LYS A 53 -28.01 -1.80 -54.12
CA LYS A 53 -26.77 -1.18 -54.62
C LYS A 53 -25.63 -1.21 -53.60
N LEU A 54 -25.93 -1.13 -52.31
CA LEU A 54 -24.94 -1.17 -51.24
C LEU A 54 -24.44 -2.60 -51.02
N PHE A 55 -25.33 -3.60 -51.09
CA PHE A 55 -24.93 -5.01 -51.11
C PHE A 55 -24.07 -5.35 -52.31
N ASP A 56 -24.50 -4.98 -53.53
CA ASP A 56 -23.71 -5.20 -54.75
C ASP A 56 -22.34 -4.53 -54.65
N LEU A 57 -22.26 -3.28 -54.15
CA LEU A 57 -20.99 -2.58 -53.96
C LEU A 57 -20.09 -3.29 -52.92
N LYS A 58 -20.64 -3.72 -51.79
CA LYS A 58 -19.88 -4.45 -50.76
C LYS A 58 -19.31 -5.77 -51.31
N ASP A 59 -20.13 -6.53 -52.03
CA ASP A 59 -19.72 -7.81 -52.64
C ASP A 59 -18.70 -7.58 -53.75
N SER A 60 -18.83 -6.48 -54.51
CA SER A 60 -17.91 -6.07 -55.58
C SER A 60 -16.48 -5.87 -55.10
N TYR A 61 -16.27 -5.54 -53.82
CA TYR A 61 -14.94 -5.37 -53.24
C TYR A 61 -14.17 -6.69 -53.09
N GLY A 62 -14.87 -7.82 -52.92
CA GLY A 62 -14.25 -9.14 -52.73
C GLY A 62 -14.28 -10.05 -53.96
N ASP A 63 -15.07 -9.71 -54.98
CA ASP A 63 -15.18 -10.45 -56.22
C ASP A 63 -14.04 -10.09 -57.19
N SER A 64 -13.11 -11.03 -57.46
CA SER A 64 -11.96 -10.79 -58.35
C SER A 64 -12.35 -10.46 -59.80
N ASP A 65 -13.58 -10.77 -60.21
CA ASP A 65 -14.08 -10.48 -61.55
C ASP A 65 -14.81 -9.13 -61.64
N SER A 66 -15.01 -8.46 -60.50
CA SER A 66 -15.69 -7.16 -60.42
C SER A 66 -14.74 -5.98 -60.66
N SER A 67 -15.22 -4.92 -61.29
CA SER A 67 -14.44 -3.68 -61.44
C SER A 67 -14.18 -2.94 -60.13
N GLY A 68 -14.88 -3.31 -59.05
CA GLY A 68 -14.70 -2.79 -57.70
C GLY A 68 -13.73 -3.60 -56.84
N TYR A 69 -13.12 -4.67 -57.37
CA TYR A 69 -12.29 -5.57 -56.59
C TYR A 69 -11.12 -4.87 -55.89
N ILE A 70 -10.90 -5.21 -54.61
CA ILE A 70 -9.77 -4.74 -53.82
C ILE A 70 -8.97 -5.98 -53.38
N GLU A 71 -7.83 -6.20 -54.04
CA GLU A 71 -6.95 -7.37 -53.80
C GLU A 71 -6.38 -7.36 -52.38
N ASP A 72 -5.96 -6.19 -51.90
CA ASP A 72 -5.39 -6.02 -50.56
C ASP A 72 -6.47 -6.12 -49.47
N ASP A 73 -6.27 -7.04 -48.53
CA ASP A 73 -7.25 -7.38 -47.49
C ASP A 73 -7.50 -6.21 -46.52
N GLU A 74 -6.48 -5.42 -46.21
CA GLU A 74 -6.57 -4.27 -45.31
C GLU A 74 -7.31 -3.12 -45.99
N ALA A 75 -6.94 -2.77 -47.22
CA ALA A 75 -7.64 -1.78 -48.03
C ALA A 75 -9.11 -2.18 -48.28
N ARG A 76 -9.40 -3.47 -48.44
CA ARG A 76 -10.76 -3.99 -48.59
C ARG A 76 -11.55 -3.83 -47.29
N ALA A 77 -10.95 -4.15 -46.15
CA ALA A 77 -11.56 -3.96 -44.84
C ALA A 77 -11.88 -2.46 -44.59
N ASP A 78 -10.96 -1.57 -44.93
CA ASP A 78 -11.14 -0.12 -44.83
C ASP A 78 -12.26 0.40 -45.75
N ALA A 79 -12.34 -0.09 -47.00
CA ALA A 79 -13.41 0.27 -47.92
C ALA A 79 -14.79 -0.18 -47.40
N VAL A 80 -14.88 -1.37 -46.80
CA VAL A 80 -16.11 -1.85 -46.14
C VAL A 80 -16.43 -1.00 -44.91
N LYS A 81 -15.44 -0.66 -44.09
CA LYS A 81 -15.61 0.21 -42.92
C LYS A 81 -16.14 1.59 -43.32
N GLN A 82 -15.56 2.18 -44.37
CA GLN A 82 -16.01 3.47 -44.90
C GLN A 82 -17.42 3.39 -45.49
N LEU A 83 -17.74 2.32 -46.21
CA LEU A 83 -19.10 2.10 -46.74
C LEU A 83 -20.14 2.04 -45.62
N LYS A 84 -19.85 1.31 -44.55
CA LYS A 84 -20.71 1.22 -43.35
C LYS A 84 -20.85 2.58 -42.66
N SER A 85 -19.75 3.27 -42.42
CA SER A 85 -19.76 4.60 -41.78
C SER A 85 -20.57 5.64 -42.55
N ASN A 86 -20.58 5.57 -43.88
CA ASN A 86 -21.33 6.49 -44.73
C ASN A 86 -22.82 6.13 -44.85
N ASN A 87 -23.24 4.95 -44.41
CA ASN A 87 -24.61 4.45 -44.60
C ASN A 87 -25.13 3.76 -43.32
N PRO A 88 -25.27 4.48 -42.19
CA PRO A 88 -25.66 3.88 -40.90
C PRO A 88 -27.02 3.17 -40.96
N ASP A 89 -28.02 3.71 -41.66
CA ASP A 89 -29.34 3.08 -41.81
C ASP A 89 -29.25 1.71 -42.49
N TRP A 90 -28.34 1.56 -43.45
CA TRP A 90 -28.09 0.27 -44.10
C TRP A 90 -27.46 -0.73 -43.14
N VAL A 91 -26.55 -0.30 -42.26
CA VAL A 91 -25.95 -1.17 -41.24
C VAL A 91 -27.00 -1.64 -40.24
N ASP A 92 -27.90 -0.75 -39.81
CA ASP A 92 -29.06 -1.11 -38.99
C ASP A 92 -29.95 -2.12 -39.72
N ASP A 93 -30.29 -1.88 -40.99
CA ASP A 93 -31.12 -2.80 -41.77
C ASP A 93 -30.44 -4.14 -42.06
N MET A 94 -29.10 -4.19 -42.16
CA MET A 94 -28.37 -5.46 -42.21
C MET A 94 -28.60 -6.31 -40.94
N ARG A 95 -28.65 -5.67 -39.77
CA ARG A 95 -28.96 -6.35 -38.49
C ARG A 95 -30.42 -6.75 -38.42
N ARG A 96 -31.34 -5.92 -38.95
CA ARG A 96 -32.75 -6.31 -39.08
C ARG A 96 -32.92 -7.53 -39.97
N ILE A 97 -32.22 -7.58 -41.11
CA ILE A 97 -32.19 -8.74 -42.01
C ILE A 97 -31.69 -9.98 -41.29
N GLU A 98 -30.56 -9.89 -40.56
CA GLU A 98 -30.02 -11.02 -39.78
C GLU A 98 -31.01 -11.53 -38.72
N ALA A 99 -31.63 -10.61 -37.97
CA ALA A 99 -32.64 -10.98 -36.99
C ALA A 99 -33.90 -11.60 -37.64
N LEU A 100 -34.37 -11.04 -38.75
CA LEU A 100 -35.51 -11.55 -39.53
C LEU A 100 -35.25 -12.92 -40.15
N ASP A 101 -34.01 -13.19 -40.58
CA ASP A 101 -33.58 -14.49 -41.10
C ASP A 101 -33.48 -15.55 -39.98
N ASN A 102 -33.49 -15.13 -38.70
CA ASN A 102 -33.52 -15.97 -37.50
C ASN A 102 -34.86 -15.84 -36.74
N ASP A 103 -35.96 -15.64 -37.48
CA ASP A 103 -37.34 -15.61 -37.00
C ASP A 103 -37.59 -14.67 -35.79
N ALA A 104 -36.84 -13.59 -35.67
CA ALA A 104 -36.98 -12.63 -34.59
C ALA A 104 -38.33 -11.90 -34.62
N THR A 105 -38.90 -11.68 -33.44
CA THR A 105 -40.01 -10.75 -33.24
C THR A 105 -39.60 -9.31 -33.52
N SER A 106 -40.56 -8.43 -33.80
CA SER A 106 -40.29 -7.00 -34.04
C SER A 106 -39.53 -6.33 -32.89
N GLU A 107 -39.76 -6.76 -31.64
CA GLU A 107 -39.02 -6.24 -30.48
C GLU A 107 -37.57 -6.76 -30.45
N GLN A 108 -37.35 -8.05 -30.71
CA GLN A 108 -36.00 -8.63 -30.79
C GLN A 108 -35.18 -8.01 -31.93
N ILE A 109 -35.81 -7.70 -33.06
CA ILE A 109 -35.18 -7.03 -34.20
C ILE A 109 -34.58 -5.69 -33.77
N GLU A 110 -35.38 -4.82 -33.14
CA GLU A 110 -34.88 -3.50 -32.73
C GLU A 110 -33.86 -3.61 -31.58
N ARG A 111 -34.04 -4.54 -30.63
CA ARG A 111 -33.01 -4.80 -29.61
C ARG A 111 -31.68 -5.27 -30.24
N TRP A 112 -31.72 -6.09 -31.28
CA TRP A 112 -30.51 -6.53 -31.98
C TRP A 112 -29.83 -5.38 -32.75
N VAL A 113 -30.62 -4.48 -33.33
CA VAL A 113 -30.12 -3.22 -33.91
C VAL A 113 -29.45 -2.35 -32.85
N ASP A 114 -30.07 -2.18 -31.68
CA ASP A 114 -29.53 -1.37 -30.57
C ASP A 114 -28.20 -1.95 -30.06
N ARG A 115 -28.10 -3.27 -29.89
CA ARG A 115 -26.82 -3.93 -29.59
C ARG A 115 -25.78 -3.64 -30.67
N GLY A 116 -26.19 -3.73 -31.93
CA GLY A 116 -25.33 -3.45 -33.06
C GLY A 116 -24.70 -2.06 -33.04
N LYS A 117 -25.48 -1.05 -32.65
CA LYS A 117 -24.99 0.33 -32.45
C LYS A 117 -23.96 0.41 -31.34
N MET A 118 -24.22 -0.30 -30.23
CA MET A 118 -23.28 -0.40 -29.12
C MET A 118 -21.94 -1.06 -29.54
N ILE A 119 -22.02 -2.07 -30.40
CA ILE A 119 -20.82 -2.70 -31.00
C ILE A 119 -20.10 -1.76 -31.96
N ASP A 120 -20.82 -0.98 -32.76
CA ASP A 120 -20.18 -0.02 -33.67
C ASP A 120 -19.41 1.06 -32.90
N GLU A 121 -19.94 1.49 -31.76
CA GLU A 121 -19.34 2.54 -30.95
C GLU A 121 -18.16 2.04 -30.08
N PHE A 122 -18.31 0.89 -29.41
CA PHE A 122 -17.32 0.41 -28.42
C PHE A 122 -16.63 -0.90 -28.79
N GLY A 123 -17.15 -1.64 -29.77
CA GLY A 123 -16.67 -2.97 -30.14
C GLY A 123 -17.40 -4.10 -29.43
N ALA A 124 -17.44 -5.28 -30.05
CA ALA A 124 -18.22 -6.42 -29.55
C ALA A 124 -17.73 -7.02 -28.22
N GLY A 125 -16.44 -6.85 -27.91
CA GLY A 125 -15.82 -7.35 -26.69
C GLY A 125 -15.76 -6.33 -25.55
N SER A 126 -16.29 -5.12 -25.74
CA SER A 126 -16.20 -4.04 -24.75
C SER A 126 -17.06 -4.31 -23.52
N SER A 127 -16.81 -3.55 -22.44
CA SER A 127 -17.63 -3.68 -21.23
C SER A 127 -19.04 -3.17 -21.49
N GLU A 128 -19.20 -2.14 -22.31
CA GLU A 128 -20.48 -1.53 -22.70
C GLU A 128 -21.36 -2.53 -23.47
N ALA A 129 -20.79 -3.23 -24.46
CA ALA A 129 -21.52 -4.24 -25.22
C ALA A 129 -21.94 -5.45 -24.37
N LYS A 130 -21.11 -5.84 -23.40
CA LYS A 130 -21.42 -6.91 -22.44
C LYS A 130 -22.46 -6.50 -21.42
N VAL A 131 -22.34 -5.31 -20.82
CA VAL A 131 -23.35 -4.75 -19.90
C VAL A 131 -24.70 -4.62 -20.61
N TRP A 132 -24.71 -4.19 -21.88
CA TRP A 132 -25.95 -4.15 -22.66
C TRP A 132 -26.63 -5.52 -22.74
N LEU A 133 -25.87 -6.62 -22.92
CA LEU A 133 -26.41 -7.98 -22.95
C LEU A 133 -26.98 -8.40 -21.58
N LEU A 134 -26.29 -8.06 -20.49
CA LEU A 134 -26.76 -8.29 -19.12
C LEU A 134 -28.07 -7.54 -18.83
N ASP A 135 -28.19 -6.30 -19.31
CA ASP A 135 -29.39 -5.47 -19.17
C ASP A 135 -30.53 -5.88 -20.12
N ASN A 136 -30.24 -6.72 -21.13
CA ASN A 136 -31.21 -7.20 -22.13
C ASN A 136 -31.21 -8.74 -22.23
N PRO A 137 -31.53 -9.47 -21.14
CA PRO A 137 -31.35 -10.92 -21.07
C PRO A 137 -32.18 -11.69 -22.11
N ASP A 138 -33.37 -11.20 -22.50
CA ASP A 138 -34.17 -11.84 -23.54
C ASP A 138 -33.49 -11.77 -24.93
N ALA A 139 -32.83 -10.66 -25.23
CA ALA A 139 -32.11 -10.48 -26.49
C ALA A 139 -30.83 -11.32 -26.49
N HIS A 140 -30.11 -11.37 -25.37
CA HIS A 140 -28.94 -12.24 -25.21
C HIS A 140 -29.31 -13.70 -25.38
N LYS A 141 -30.38 -14.16 -24.70
CA LYS A 141 -30.89 -15.52 -24.83
C LYS A 141 -31.31 -15.85 -26.25
N TRP A 142 -32.10 -14.99 -26.90
CA TRP A 142 -32.51 -15.20 -28.30
C TRP A 142 -31.30 -15.32 -29.24
N ALA A 143 -30.29 -14.47 -29.04
CA ALA A 143 -29.08 -14.51 -29.86
C ALA A 143 -28.27 -15.80 -29.63
N LEU A 144 -28.22 -16.33 -28.40
CA LEU A 144 -27.61 -17.63 -28.10
C LEU A 144 -28.41 -18.79 -28.71
N ASP A 145 -29.73 -18.77 -28.58
CA ASP A 145 -30.63 -19.83 -29.10
C ASP A 145 -30.56 -19.93 -30.65
N ASN A 146 -30.17 -18.85 -31.33
CA ASN A 146 -29.99 -18.79 -32.79
C ASN A 146 -28.51 -18.81 -33.23
N GLU A 147 -27.58 -19.16 -32.33
CA GLU A 147 -26.14 -19.26 -32.63
C GLU A 147 -25.49 -17.95 -33.15
N LEU A 148 -26.14 -16.80 -32.94
CA LEU A 148 -25.60 -15.48 -33.27
C LEU A 148 -24.54 -15.03 -32.26
N LEU A 149 -24.59 -15.59 -31.04
CA LEU A 149 -23.57 -15.46 -30.01
C LEU A 149 -23.18 -16.83 -29.49
N THR A 150 -21.94 -16.95 -29.05
CA THR A 150 -21.41 -18.18 -28.42
C THR A 150 -21.08 -18.00 -26.95
N ASP A 151 -20.92 -16.76 -26.48
CA ASP A 151 -20.58 -16.44 -25.10
C ASP A 151 -21.86 -16.17 -24.29
N GLY A 152 -22.15 -17.06 -23.34
CA GLY A 152 -23.28 -16.96 -22.42
C GLY A 152 -23.05 -16.04 -21.23
N GLY A 153 -21.85 -15.48 -21.08
CA GLY A 153 -21.49 -14.56 -20.01
C GLY A 153 -21.34 -15.18 -18.62
N SER A 154 -21.22 -16.51 -18.54
CA SER A 154 -21.10 -17.21 -17.24
C SER A 154 -19.81 -16.91 -16.48
N ASP A 155 -18.77 -16.43 -17.16
CA ASP A 155 -17.49 -16.00 -16.61
C ASP A 155 -17.38 -14.48 -16.47
N TRP A 156 -18.44 -13.74 -16.79
CA TRP A 156 -18.44 -12.29 -16.68
C TRP A 156 -18.62 -11.86 -15.23
N ASN A 157 -17.71 -11.01 -14.74
CA ASN A 157 -17.90 -10.31 -13.48
C ASN A 157 -18.70 -9.01 -13.75
N GLU A 158 -20.02 -9.07 -13.55
CA GLU A 158 -20.94 -7.95 -13.81
C GLU A 158 -20.51 -6.66 -13.10
N ASP A 159 -20.10 -6.73 -11.84
CA ASP A 159 -19.70 -5.56 -11.06
C ASP A 159 -18.47 -4.88 -11.67
N VAL A 160 -17.47 -5.67 -12.10
CA VAL A 160 -16.29 -5.14 -12.81
C VAL A 160 -16.68 -4.49 -14.13
N LEU A 161 -17.56 -5.14 -14.91
CA LEU A 161 -18.02 -4.61 -16.19
C LEU A 161 -18.73 -3.27 -16.02
N ARG A 162 -19.64 -3.16 -15.04
CA ARG A 162 -20.35 -1.91 -14.76
C ARG A 162 -19.39 -0.80 -14.31
N LEU A 163 -18.40 -1.11 -13.47
CA LEU A 163 -17.37 -0.15 -13.09
C LEU A 163 -16.50 0.30 -14.27
N ASN A 164 -16.18 -0.60 -15.20
CA ASN A 164 -15.47 -0.23 -16.43
C ASN A 164 -16.28 0.73 -17.29
N VAL A 165 -17.59 0.49 -17.47
CA VAL A 165 -18.47 1.41 -18.21
C VAL A 165 -18.59 2.76 -17.52
N GLN A 166 -18.76 2.76 -16.19
CA GLN A 166 -18.88 3.98 -15.39
C GLN A 166 -17.64 4.88 -15.52
N TRP A 167 -16.45 4.30 -15.54
CA TRP A 167 -15.17 5.02 -15.53
C TRP A 167 -14.39 4.94 -16.84
N ALA A 168 -15.06 4.61 -17.95
CA ALA A 168 -14.41 4.41 -19.26
C ALA A 168 -13.56 5.62 -19.68
N LYS A 169 -14.06 6.84 -19.47
CA LYS A 169 -13.35 8.08 -19.84
C LYS A 169 -12.10 8.30 -19.00
N GLU A 170 -12.18 8.09 -17.69
CA GLU A 170 -11.06 8.21 -16.76
C GLU A 170 -10.01 7.13 -17.03
N ASP A 171 -10.43 5.90 -17.33
CA ASP A 171 -9.53 4.82 -17.73
C ASP A 171 -8.78 5.14 -19.02
N ASP A 172 -9.47 5.66 -20.03
CA ASP A 172 -8.88 6.06 -21.30
C ASP A 172 -7.86 7.19 -21.12
N LEU A 173 -8.16 8.18 -20.28
CA LEU A 173 -7.19 9.22 -19.90
C LEU A 173 -5.98 8.63 -19.17
N TYR A 174 -6.20 7.76 -18.19
CA TYR A 174 -5.14 7.15 -17.39
C TYR A 174 -4.15 6.32 -18.24
N LYS A 175 -4.70 5.53 -19.18
CA LYS A 175 -3.94 4.75 -20.16
C LYS A 175 -3.25 5.67 -21.17
N GLY A 176 -4.00 6.62 -21.72
CA GLY A 176 -3.55 7.57 -22.74
C GLY A 176 -2.32 8.37 -22.32
N TYR A 177 -2.19 8.74 -21.03
CA TYR A 177 -1.00 9.43 -20.55
C TYR A 177 0.31 8.66 -20.82
N GLY A 178 0.29 7.33 -20.92
CA GLY A 178 1.47 6.50 -21.21
C GLY A 178 1.52 5.90 -22.60
N ASP A 179 0.49 6.10 -23.42
CA ASP A 179 0.41 5.57 -24.78
C ASP A 179 0.92 6.59 -25.79
N LYS A 180 2.02 6.27 -26.48
CA LYS A 180 2.68 7.18 -27.44
C LYS A 180 1.80 7.55 -28.63
N GLU A 181 0.76 6.79 -28.90
CA GLU A 181 -0.19 7.04 -29.99
C GLU A 181 -1.39 7.89 -29.54
N SER A 182 -1.52 8.15 -28.23
CA SER A 182 -2.63 8.92 -27.66
C SER A 182 -2.41 10.44 -27.77
N ASP A 183 -3.48 11.18 -28.04
CA ASP A 183 -3.47 12.65 -28.06
C ASP A 183 -3.16 13.28 -26.69
N VAL A 184 -3.29 12.50 -25.60
CA VAL A 184 -2.98 12.94 -24.23
C VAL A 184 -1.66 12.38 -23.69
N TYR A 185 -0.81 11.81 -24.55
CA TYR A 185 0.49 11.26 -24.15
C TYR A 185 1.38 12.26 -23.40
N ILE A 186 2.02 11.81 -22.34
CA ILE A 186 3.00 12.57 -21.56
C ILE A 186 4.35 11.86 -21.62
N GLU A 187 5.31 12.46 -22.32
CA GLU A 187 6.66 11.90 -22.52
C GLU A 187 7.46 11.80 -21.23
N ASP A 188 7.40 12.82 -20.38
CA ASP A 188 8.12 12.88 -19.12
C ASP A 188 7.48 11.96 -18.06
N ASP A 189 8.30 11.08 -17.47
CA ASP A 189 7.83 10.05 -16.54
C ASP A 189 7.27 10.64 -15.24
N ASP A 190 7.88 11.72 -14.74
CA ASP A 190 7.47 12.38 -13.50
C ASP A 190 6.16 13.16 -13.71
N ALA A 191 6.05 13.93 -14.79
CA ALA A 191 4.81 14.61 -15.17
C ALA A 191 3.66 13.63 -15.45
N ARG A 192 3.96 12.47 -16.03
CA ARG A 192 2.98 11.41 -16.23
C ARG A 192 2.50 10.80 -14.91
N ALA A 193 3.42 10.56 -13.98
CA ALA A 193 3.08 10.11 -12.64
C ALA A 193 2.21 11.14 -11.90
N GLU A 194 2.55 12.42 -11.98
CA GLU A 194 1.77 13.52 -11.40
C GLU A 194 0.35 13.61 -11.99
N ALA A 195 0.21 13.52 -13.32
CA ALA A 195 -1.09 13.54 -13.97
C ALA A 195 -1.98 12.35 -13.54
N ARG A 196 -1.39 11.16 -13.36
CA ARG A 196 -2.09 9.98 -12.83
C ARG A 196 -2.51 10.17 -11.37
N VAL A 197 -1.63 10.72 -10.53
CA VAL A 197 -1.98 11.04 -9.13
C VAL A 197 -3.13 12.04 -9.08
N LYS A 198 -3.09 13.07 -9.93
CA LYS A 198 -4.16 14.07 -10.03
C LYS A 198 -5.51 13.47 -10.44
N LEU A 199 -5.51 12.52 -11.37
CA LEU A 199 -6.74 11.81 -11.74
C LEU A 199 -7.30 11.00 -10.56
N LEU A 200 -6.42 10.43 -9.72
CA LEU A 200 -6.79 9.70 -8.50
C LEU A 200 -7.17 10.62 -7.32
N GLU A 201 -7.14 11.95 -7.48
CA GLU A 201 -7.76 12.88 -6.51
C GLU A 201 -9.29 12.76 -6.53
N ASN A 202 -9.87 12.24 -7.62
CA ASN A 202 -11.27 11.83 -7.63
C ASN A 202 -11.42 10.57 -6.75
N GLU A 203 -11.86 10.78 -5.51
CA GLU A 203 -12.02 9.74 -4.49
C GLU A 203 -12.89 8.57 -4.97
N ALA A 204 -13.99 8.84 -5.68
CA ALA A 204 -14.89 7.79 -6.16
C ALA A 204 -14.19 6.90 -7.19
N TYR A 205 -13.52 7.50 -8.17
CA TYR A 205 -12.75 6.76 -9.17
C TYR A 205 -11.63 5.94 -8.53
N ARG A 206 -10.81 6.56 -7.65
CA ARG A 206 -9.71 5.89 -6.95
C ARG A 206 -10.18 4.65 -6.17
N LYS A 207 -11.28 4.79 -5.40
CA LYS A 207 -11.85 3.67 -4.65
C LYS A 207 -12.38 2.58 -5.58
N ASP A 208 -13.02 2.95 -6.69
CA ASP A 208 -13.54 1.98 -7.66
C ASP A 208 -12.43 1.26 -8.45
N VAL A 209 -11.26 1.87 -8.64
CA VAL A 209 -10.07 1.13 -9.12
C VAL A 209 -9.75 -0.02 -8.16
N ARG A 210 -9.75 0.22 -6.85
CA ARG A 210 -9.50 -0.83 -5.83
C ARG A 210 -10.62 -1.86 -5.77
N ARG A 211 -11.89 -1.45 -5.93
CA ARG A 211 -13.02 -2.40 -6.04
C ARG A 211 -12.84 -3.34 -7.23
N ARG A 212 -12.48 -2.81 -8.40
CA ARG A 212 -12.21 -3.61 -9.60
C ARG A 212 -11.07 -4.60 -9.39
N GLU A 213 -9.97 -4.18 -8.75
CA GLU A 213 -8.84 -5.07 -8.44
C GLU A 213 -9.26 -6.23 -7.52
N ALA A 214 -10.07 -5.95 -6.49
CA ALA A 214 -10.58 -6.97 -5.57
C ALA A 214 -11.56 -7.92 -6.28
N LEU A 215 -12.56 -7.37 -6.97
CA LEU A 215 -13.58 -8.14 -7.69
C LEU A 215 -12.97 -9.00 -8.81
N GLY A 216 -11.99 -8.48 -9.56
CA GLY A 216 -11.32 -9.23 -10.63
C GLY A 216 -10.48 -10.40 -10.13
N LYS A 217 -10.27 -10.53 -8.82
CA LYS A 217 -9.61 -11.66 -8.15
C LYS A 217 -10.56 -12.47 -7.28
N ASP A 218 -11.87 -12.27 -7.45
CA ASP A 218 -12.93 -12.88 -6.63
C ASP A 218 -12.71 -12.68 -5.12
N PHE A 219 -12.16 -11.53 -4.72
CA PHE A 219 -11.79 -11.25 -3.35
C PHE A 219 -13.03 -10.93 -2.48
N PRO A 220 -13.29 -11.64 -1.37
CA PRO A 220 -14.57 -11.59 -0.68
C PRO A 220 -14.79 -10.32 0.18
N PHE A 221 -13.74 -9.57 0.51
CA PHE A 221 -13.79 -8.40 1.40
C PHE A 221 -13.52 -7.10 0.63
N VAL A 222 -14.32 -6.82 -0.40
CA VAL A 222 -14.10 -5.70 -1.33
C VAL A 222 -13.97 -4.35 -0.62
N GLU A 223 -14.90 -3.97 0.25
CA GLU A 223 -14.83 -2.66 0.94
C GLU A 223 -13.70 -2.58 1.96
N THR A 224 -13.37 -3.69 2.65
CA THR A 224 -12.21 -3.72 3.56
C THR A 224 -10.90 -3.60 2.79
N TYR A 225 -10.81 -4.22 1.60
CA TYR A 225 -9.69 -4.07 0.67
C TYR A 225 -9.54 -2.63 0.21
N VAL A 226 -10.64 -1.97 -0.16
CA VAL A 226 -10.63 -0.54 -0.52
C VAL A 226 -10.09 0.27 0.65
N ASN A 227 -10.66 0.14 1.85
CA ASN A 227 -10.22 0.88 3.03
C ASN A 227 -8.73 0.64 3.34
N TYR A 228 -8.26 -0.61 3.26
CA TYR A 228 -6.85 -0.96 3.45
C TYR A 228 -5.93 -0.15 2.52
N TYR A 229 -6.25 0.00 1.23
CA TYR A 229 -5.44 0.80 0.31
C TYR A 229 -5.69 2.31 0.39
N GLU A 230 -6.72 2.74 1.11
CA GLU A 230 -7.01 4.15 1.39
C GLU A 230 -6.33 4.65 2.68
N GLU A 231 -5.90 3.73 3.56
CA GLU A 231 -5.04 4.06 4.69
C GLU A 231 -3.70 4.65 4.22
N GLU A 232 -3.17 5.61 4.99
CA GLU A 232 -1.85 6.19 4.71
C GLU A 232 -0.78 5.10 4.80
N GLY A 233 0.01 4.93 3.73
CA GLY A 233 1.07 3.92 3.70
C GLY A 233 2.24 4.18 4.66
N LYS A 234 2.27 5.34 5.34
CA LYS A 234 3.23 5.65 6.39
C LYS A 234 2.63 5.25 7.75
N GLY A 235 3.31 4.35 8.46
CA GLY A 235 2.85 3.85 9.76
C GLY A 235 2.63 2.34 9.72
N PHE A 236 1.72 1.86 10.57
CA PHE A 236 1.36 0.43 10.68
C PHE A 236 -0.15 0.17 10.60
N ARG A 237 -0.93 1.11 10.05
CA ARG A 237 -2.41 1.00 9.98
C ARG A 237 -2.86 -0.17 9.11
N GLN A 238 -2.24 -0.31 7.93
CA GLN A 238 -2.48 -1.41 7.00
C GLN A 238 -2.16 -2.76 7.65
N GLU A 239 -0.98 -2.89 8.24
CA GLU A 239 -0.54 -4.08 8.96
C GLU A 239 -1.47 -4.42 10.12
N ARG A 240 -1.95 -3.40 10.85
CA ARG A 240 -2.90 -3.59 11.94
C ARG A 240 -4.21 -4.17 11.44
N MET A 241 -4.75 -3.67 10.33
CA MET A 241 -5.96 -4.24 9.72
C MET A 241 -5.80 -5.72 9.38
N LEU A 242 -4.63 -6.14 8.87
CA LEU A 242 -4.34 -7.55 8.55
C LEU A 242 -4.33 -8.45 9.80
N VAL A 243 -3.86 -7.92 10.94
CA VAL A 243 -3.75 -8.69 12.19
C VAL A 243 -5.05 -8.68 13.00
N GLU A 244 -5.77 -7.56 13.02
CA GLU A 244 -7.01 -7.39 13.78
C GLU A 244 -8.21 -8.09 13.11
N ASP A 245 -8.34 -7.99 11.79
CA ASP A 245 -9.34 -8.73 11.02
C ASP A 245 -8.70 -9.98 10.41
N LYS A 246 -8.69 -11.07 11.19
CA LYS A 246 -8.08 -12.34 10.79
C LYS A 246 -8.62 -12.90 9.48
N ALA A 247 -9.92 -12.77 9.23
CA ALA A 247 -10.52 -13.33 8.01
C ALA A 247 -10.08 -12.54 6.79
N PHE A 248 -10.02 -11.21 6.89
CA PHE A 248 -9.45 -10.35 5.87
C PHE A 248 -7.96 -10.62 5.65
N GLY A 249 -7.15 -10.68 6.72
CA GLY A 249 -5.72 -10.98 6.64
C GLY A 249 -5.43 -12.33 5.98
N GLU A 250 -6.15 -13.39 6.36
CA GLU A 250 -6.03 -14.72 5.76
C GLU A 250 -6.38 -14.70 4.26
N ALA A 251 -7.41 -13.94 3.85
CA ALA A 251 -7.75 -13.77 2.45
C ALA A 251 -6.68 -12.98 1.68
N MET A 252 -6.16 -11.89 2.25
CA MET A 252 -5.04 -11.11 1.66
C MET A 252 -3.81 -11.99 1.44
N HIS A 253 -3.48 -12.86 2.40
CA HIS A 253 -2.37 -13.80 2.27
C HIS A 253 -2.63 -14.88 1.22
N THR A 254 -3.77 -15.56 1.31
CA THR A 254 -4.06 -16.73 0.47
C THR A 254 -4.33 -16.38 -0.98
N ILE A 255 -5.06 -15.28 -1.23
CA ILE A 255 -5.50 -14.89 -2.59
C ILE A 255 -4.47 -13.94 -3.23
N LEU A 256 -3.91 -13.01 -2.46
CA LEU A 256 -3.05 -11.95 -3.00
C LEU A 256 -1.57 -12.12 -2.69
N GLY A 257 -1.21 -13.07 -1.83
CA GLY A 257 0.18 -13.30 -1.42
C GLY A 257 0.75 -12.21 -0.53
N VAL A 258 -0.08 -11.47 0.20
CA VAL A 258 0.37 -10.45 1.14
C VAL A 258 0.78 -11.09 2.46
N ASP A 259 1.98 -10.81 2.95
CA ASP A 259 2.47 -11.35 4.21
C ASP A 259 1.78 -10.66 5.40
N ILE A 260 1.33 -11.47 6.37
CA ILE A 260 0.76 -10.98 7.62
C ILE A 260 1.90 -10.87 8.64
N PRO A 261 2.19 -9.67 9.19
CA PRO A 261 3.25 -9.52 10.18
C PRO A 261 2.89 -10.21 11.49
N ASP A 262 3.87 -10.83 12.14
CA ASP A 262 3.69 -11.51 13.43
C ASP A 262 3.33 -10.54 14.58
N LYS A 263 3.84 -9.31 14.51
CA LYS A 263 3.63 -8.25 15.50
C LYS A 263 3.43 -6.92 14.79
N VAL A 264 2.52 -6.11 15.31
CA VAL A 264 2.23 -4.76 14.84
C VAL A 264 2.25 -3.81 16.03
N PRO A 265 2.93 -2.65 15.93
CA PRO A 265 2.91 -1.66 16.99
C PRO A 265 1.50 -1.22 17.39
N ALA A 266 1.35 -0.80 18.64
CA ALA A 266 0.08 -0.29 19.16
C ALA A 266 -0.39 0.95 18.39
N VAL A 267 -1.70 1.23 18.40
CA VAL A 267 -2.32 2.37 17.67
C VAL A 267 -1.71 3.72 17.98
N GLN A 268 -1.25 3.89 19.22
CA GLN A 268 -0.58 5.07 19.71
C GLN A 268 0.71 5.38 18.92
N TYR A 269 1.34 4.41 18.26
CA TYR A 269 2.47 4.65 17.36
C TYR A 269 2.09 5.58 16.20
N ASP A 270 0.93 5.33 15.60
CA ASP A 270 0.40 6.13 14.49
C ASP A 270 -0.25 7.42 14.99
N ASP A 271 -0.98 7.37 16.12
CA ASP A 271 -1.62 8.56 16.71
C ASP A 271 -0.58 9.64 17.08
N ILE A 272 0.56 9.24 17.65
CA ILE A 272 1.66 10.17 17.99
C ILE A 272 2.26 10.78 16.72
N TYR A 273 2.36 9.98 15.65
CA TYR A 273 2.84 10.47 14.37
C TYR A 273 1.90 11.55 13.82
N ASP A 274 0.59 11.29 13.78
CA ASP A 274 -0.40 12.26 13.29
C ASP A 274 -0.39 13.56 14.09
N ALA A 275 -0.35 13.44 15.42
CA ALA A 275 -0.35 14.59 16.33
C ALA A 275 0.89 15.48 16.16
N ASN A 276 1.98 14.94 15.62
CA ASN A 276 3.25 15.64 15.42
C ASN A 276 3.78 15.53 13.98
N LYS A 277 2.87 15.38 13.00
CA LYS A 277 3.22 15.01 11.63
C LYS A 277 4.26 15.94 11.01
N ASP A 278 4.07 17.24 11.15
CA ASP A 278 4.99 18.26 10.59
C ASP A 278 6.41 18.12 11.15
N LEU A 279 6.56 17.83 12.44
CA LEU A 279 7.87 17.69 13.08
C LEU A 279 8.54 16.35 12.71
N PHE A 280 7.76 15.27 12.56
CA PHE A 280 8.28 14.01 12.04
C PHE A 280 8.71 14.14 10.56
N ASP A 281 7.88 14.76 9.73
CA ASP A 281 8.18 14.99 8.31
C ASP A 281 9.39 15.92 8.14
N GLU A 282 9.55 16.93 9.01
CA GLU A 282 10.76 17.76 9.06
C GLU A 282 12.01 16.92 9.38
N ILE A 283 11.97 16.08 10.43
CA ILE A 283 13.11 15.25 10.85
C ILE A 283 13.48 14.21 9.80
N ASP A 284 12.50 13.49 9.27
CA ASP A 284 12.70 12.48 8.22
C ASP A 284 13.23 13.13 6.94
N GLY A 285 12.76 14.36 6.66
CA GLY A 285 13.16 15.16 5.52
C GLY A 285 14.60 15.69 5.56
N LEU A 286 15.18 15.90 6.76
CA LEU A 286 16.52 16.49 6.91
C LEU A 286 17.59 15.78 6.07
N ALA A 287 17.52 14.47 5.92
CA ALA A 287 18.49 13.66 5.17
C ALA A 287 18.02 13.23 3.76
N ASN A 288 16.77 13.53 3.37
CA ASN A 288 16.20 13.12 2.10
C ASN A 288 16.37 14.22 1.05
N PHE A 289 17.23 14.02 0.04
CA PHE A 289 17.53 15.01 -0.99
C PHE A 289 16.33 15.51 -1.82
N LYS A 290 15.19 14.80 -1.77
CA LYS A 290 13.93 15.21 -2.41
C LYS A 290 13.00 16.01 -1.48
N SER A 291 13.29 16.07 -0.19
CA SER A 291 12.49 16.80 0.79
C SER A 291 12.81 18.29 0.76
N GLU A 292 11.81 19.13 1.00
CA GLU A 292 12.02 20.57 1.22
C GLU A 292 12.86 20.88 2.47
N PHE A 293 12.92 19.94 3.42
CA PHE A 293 13.70 20.06 4.65
C PHE A 293 15.16 19.60 4.50
N TYR A 294 15.57 19.16 3.31
CA TYR A 294 16.90 18.60 3.10
C TYR A 294 18.02 19.56 3.50
N ILE A 295 18.97 19.05 4.29
CA ILE A 295 20.21 19.73 4.61
C ILE A 295 21.37 18.79 4.25
N GLU A 296 22.19 19.17 3.26
CA GLU A 296 23.32 18.36 2.79
C GLU A 296 24.39 18.12 3.85
N ASP A 297 24.65 19.12 4.69
CA ASP A 297 25.67 19.10 5.74
C ASP A 297 25.18 18.38 7.02
N GLU A 298 25.92 17.37 7.47
CA GLU A 298 25.54 16.51 8.59
C GLU A 298 25.52 17.23 9.94
N ASP A 299 26.48 18.10 10.20
CA ASP A 299 26.56 18.87 11.45
C ASP A 299 25.40 19.87 11.55
N LYS A 300 25.00 20.46 10.42
CA LYS A 300 23.81 21.33 10.34
C LYS A 300 22.52 20.53 10.52
N ARG A 301 22.41 19.31 9.96
CA ARG A 301 21.28 18.40 10.22
C ARG A 301 21.16 18.11 11.70
N GLN A 302 22.26 17.73 12.34
CA GLN A 302 22.28 17.41 13.76
C GLN A 302 21.91 18.64 14.59
N THR A 303 22.48 19.81 14.29
CA THR A 303 22.13 21.08 14.96
C THR A 303 20.64 21.42 14.82
N LYS A 304 20.04 21.18 13.65
CA LYS A 304 18.62 21.43 13.40
C LYS A 304 17.74 20.44 14.17
N ARG A 305 18.11 19.16 14.16
CA ARG A 305 17.46 18.10 14.96
C ARG A 305 17.52 18.40 16.45
N ASP A 306 18.68 18.82 16.96
CA ASP A 306 18.86 19.16 18.37
C ASP A 306 17.98 20.33 18.78
N LYS A 307 17.76 21.32 17.91
CA LYS A 307 16.82 22.43 18.18
C LYS A 307 15.36 22.01 18.22
N ILE A 308 14.99 20.91 17.57
CA ILE A 308 13.64 20.34 17.62
C ILE A 308 13.48 19.51 18.90
N PHE A 309 14.51 18.75 19.26
CA PHE A 309 14.50 17.84 20.41
C PHE A 309 14.80 18.49 21.75
N PHE A 310 15.53 19.59 21.77
CA PHE A 310 15.99 20.22 23.01
C PHE A 310 15.68 21.72 23.02
N SER A 311 15.26 22.18 24.19
CA SER A 311 15.16 23.59 24.51
C SER A 311 16.56 24.23 24.55
N PRO A 312 16.68 25.57 24.47
CA PRO A 312 17.96 26.26 24.56
C PRO A 312 18.77 26.00 25.85
N ASP A 313 18.11 25.53 26.92
CA ASP A 313 18.74 25.16 28.19
C ASP A 313 19.17 23.67 28.25
N GLY A 314 19.02 22.93 27.16
CA GLY A 314 19.38 21.51 27.07
C GLY A 314 18.31 20.54 27.58
N THR A 315 17.14 21.03 28.01
CA THR A 315 16.04 20.17 28.44
C THR A 315 15.30 19.55 27.25
N ALA A 316 14.84 18.31 27.40
CA ALA A 316 14.09 17.64 26.35
C ALA A 316 12.72 18.31 26.10
N THR A 317 12.41 18.59 24.83
CA THR A 317 11.10 19.12 24.43
C THR A 317 10.01 18.05 24.59
N ASP A 318 8.74 18.48 24.62
CA ASP A 318 7.62 17.52 24.66
C ASP A 318 7.59 16.65 23.41
N PHE A 319 7.97 17.20 22.25
CA PHE A 319 8.09 16.41 21.04
C PHE A 319 9.19 15.34 21.13
N TYR A 320 10.33 15.60 21.78
CA TYR A 320 11.33 14.54 22.01
C TYR A 320 10.76 13.39 22.85
N LYS A 321 9.94 13.71 23.87
CA LYS A 321 9.26 12.70 24.69
C LYS A 321 8.28 11.88 23.84
N GLU A 322 7.46 12.54 23.01
CA GLU A 322 6.55 11.86 22.07
C GLU A 322 7.32 11.01 21.05
N PHE A 323 8.43 11.52 20.51
CA PHE A 323 9.31 10.78 19.62
C PHE A 323 9.80 9.48 20.27
N LYS A 324 10.26 9.55 21.54
CA LYS A 324 10.68 8.37 22.30
C LYS A 324 9.54 7.46 22.70
N ARG A 325 8.34 7.99 22.91
CA ARG A 325 7.14 7.19 23.16
C ARG A 325 6.75 6.39 21.93
N ARG A 326 6.77 7.01 20.74
CA ARG A 326 6.58 6.32 19.46
C ARG A 326 7.65 5.25 19.23
N GLU A 327 8.92 5.56 19.50
CA GLU A 327 10.01 4.58 19.41
C GLU A 327 9.77 3.38 20.34
N ALA A 328 9.27 3.60 21.56
CA ALA A 328 8.93 2.53 22.50
C ALA A 328 7.87 1.58 21.91
N PHE A 329 6.79 2.12 21.34
CA PHE A 329 5.76 1.29 20.69
C PHE A 329 6.30 0.54 19.47
N GLY A 330 7.16 1.18 18.66
CA GLY A 330 7.82 0.54 17.52
C GLY A 330 8.75 -0.62 17.93
N ASN A 331 9.36 -0.52 19.11
CA ASN A 331 10.17 -1.57 19.71
C ASN A 331 9.36 -2.56 20.57
N PHE A 332 8.03 -2.52 20.50
CA PHE A 332 7.13 -3.40 21.25
C PHE A 332 7.34 -3.39 22.77
N VAL A 333 7.71 -2.23 23.33
CA VAL A 333 7.80 -2.02 24.77
C VAL A 333 6.39 -2.17 25.38
N PRO A 334 6.20 -2.98 26.43
CA PRO A 334 4.91 -3.08 27.11
C PRO A 334 4.43 -1.71 27.60
N ASP A 335 3.14 -1.41 27.44
CA ASP A 335 2.54 -0.10 27.77
C ASP A 335 2.87 0.39 29.18
N GLU A 336 2.90 -0.51 30.17
CA GLU A 336 3.26 -0.23 31.57
C GLU A 336 4.72 0.24 31.77
N HIS A 337 5.55 0.10 30.75
CA HIS A 337 6.96 0.48 30.74
C HIS A 337 7.28 1.60 29.76
N THR A 338 6.32 2.06 28.96
CA THR A 338 6.52 3.11 27.96
C THR A 338 6.99 4.44 28.57
N GLU A 339 6.41 4.89 29.68
CA GLU A 339 6.88 6.13 30.34
C GLU A 339 8.27 5.99 30.98
N ASN A 340 8.62 4.79 31.45
CA ASN A 340 9.97 4.51 31.94
C ASN A 340 10.98 4.51 30.77
N TYR A 341 10.59 3.99 29.60
CA TYR A 341 11.38 4.07 28.37
C TYR A 341 11.68 5.53 28.00
N VAL A 342 10.64 6.36 27.96
CA VAL A 342 10.78 7.79 27.64
C VAL A 342 11.70 8.47 28.65
N SER A 343 11.44 8.26 29.95
CA SER A 343 12.23 8.85 31.04
C SER A 343 13.71 8.46 30.97
N TRP A 344 14.01 7.20 30.64
CA TRP A 344 15.37 6.70 30.44
C TRP A 344 16.11 7.44 29.34
N PHE A 345 15.48 7.63 28.18
CA PHE A 345 16.10 8.35 27.07
C PHE A 345 16.22 9.84 27.33
N VAL A 346 15.23 10.46 27.97
CA VAL A 346 15.32 11.87 28.39
C VAL A 346 16.50 12.08 29.32
N LEU A 347 16.65 11.22 30.34
CA LEU A 347 17.77 11.30 31.28
C LEU A 347 19.14 11.18 30.59
N GLY A 348 19.27 10.27 29.63
CA GLY A 348 20.49 10.11 28.86
C GLY A 348 20.79 11.30 27.93
N ALA A 349 19.74 11.89 27.36
CA ALA A 349 19.83 12.98 26.40
C ALA A 349 20.14 14.34 27.06
N GLU A 350 19.50 14.65 28.19
CA GLU A 350 19.81 15.83 29.00
C GLU A 350 21.22 15.73 29.61
N GLY A 351 21.70 14.51 29.81
CA GLY A 351 23.10 14.23 30.12
C GLY A 351 23.52 14.74 31.50
N LYS A 352 24.82 15.05 31.62
CA LYS A 352 25.40 15.54 32.88
C LYS A 352 25.12 17.03 33.01
N PRO A 353 24.67 17.51 34.20
CA PRO A 353 24.54 18.94 34.46
C PRO A 353 25.86 19.70 34.25
N ASP A 354 25.78 20.97 33.88
CA ASP A 354 26.95 21.83 33.76
C ASP A 354 27.76 21.87 35.06
N GLY A 355 29.08 21.72 34.92
CA GLY A 355 29.99 21.69 36.07
C GLY A 355 29.95 20.39 36.89
N TYR A 356 29.35 19.32 36.37
CA TYR A 356 29.48 17.98 36.97
C TYR A 356 30.96 17.55 36.97
N PRO A 357 31.50 17.04 38.10
CA PRO A 357 32.89 16.62 38.16
C PRO A 357 33.18 15.48 37.17
N ASN A 358 34.45 15.29 36.81
CA ASN A 358 34.87 14.20 35.92
C ASN A 358 34.82 12.83 36.63
N ILE A 359 33.62 12.38 36.93
CA ILE A 359 33.26 11.08 37.49
C ILE A 359 32.16 10.46 36.62
N PRO A 360 31.91 9.15 36.74
CA PRO A 360 30.76 8.51 36.11
C PRO A 360 29.45 9.23 36.49
N TYR A 361 28.54 9.36 35.52
CA TYR A 361 27.17 9.76 35.82
C TYR A 361 26.46 8.51 36.32
N TYR A 362 25.79 8.59 37.47
CA TYR A 362 25.13 7.44 38.09
C TYR A 362 23.60 7.57 38.09
N GLU A 363 23.03 8.64 37.54
CA GLU A 363 21.57 8.81 37.53
C GLU A 363 20.90 7.75 36.65
N ASP A 364 21.56 7.31 35.58
CA ASP A 364 21.09 6.20 34.74
C ASP A 364 21.05 4.89 35.57
N ASP A 365 22.11 4.57 36.30
CA ASP A 365 22.12 3.41 37.20
C ASP A 365 21.05 3.52 38.30
N PHE A 366 20.86 4.70 38.91
CA PHE A 366 19.80 4.92 39.90
C PHE A 366 18.40 4.72 39.31
N PHE A 367 18.17 5.19 38.09
CA PHE A 367 16.91 4.97 37.39
C PHE A 367 16.63 3.47 37.26
N LEU A 368 17.60 2.68 36.80
CA LEU A 368 17.40 1.23 36.65
C LEU A 368 17.18 0.52 38.01
N MET A 369 17.82 0.99 39.08
CA MET A 369 17.59 0.48 40.44
C MET A 369 16.19 0.81 40.97
N GLU A 370 15.64 1.97 40.61
CA GLU A 370 14.31 2.45 41.04
C GLU A 370 13.18 1.87 40.20
N HIS A 371 13.49 1.43 38.98
CA HIS A 371 12.55 0.82 38.04
C HIS A 371 12.97 -0.63 37.70
N PRO A 372 12.97 -1.57 38.68
CA PRO A 372 13.51 -2.92 38.50
C PRO A 372 12.75 -3.74 37.44
N ASP A 373 11.44 -3.53 37.30
CA ASP A 373 10.63 -4.20 36.28
C ASP A 373 10.99 -3.72 34.87
N PHE A 374 11.21 -2.41 34.69
CA PHE A 374 11.73 -1.86 33.44
C PHE A 374 13.12 -2.43 33.12
N TYR A 375 14.03 -2.45 34.10
CA TYR A 375 15.37 -3.02 33.91
C TYR A 375 15.30 -4.48 33.42
N LYS A 376 14.44 -5.28 34.02
CA LYS A 376 14.31 -6.70 33.69
C LYS A 376 13.59 -6.95 32.36
N ASN A 377 12.44 -6.31 32.15
CA ASN A 377 11.52 -6.64 31.06
C ASN A 377 11.82 -5.87 29.77
N VAL A 378 12.56 -4.77 29.87
CA VAL A 378 12.83 -3.86 28.75
C VAL A 378 14.33 -3.68 28.54
N TYR A 379 15.07 -3.19 29.54
CA TYR A 379 16.51 -2.88 29.37
C TYR A 379 17.35 -4.13 29.06
N LEU A 380 17.08 -5.26 29.72
CA LEU A 380 17.78 -6.53 29.51
C LEU A 380 17.11 -7.41 28.43
N ASN A 381 16.01 -6.98 27.83
CA ASN A 381 15.29 -7.78 26.86
C ASN A 381 15.90 -7.62 25.46
N GLU A 382 16.52 -8.70 24.98
CA GLU A 382 17.21 -8.73 23.69
C GLU A 382 16.26 -8.52 22.49
N GLU A 383 14.97 -8.85 22.61
CA GLU A 383 13.99 -8.58 21.55
C GLU A 383 13.69 -7.08 21.40
N ILE A 384 13.73 -6.33 22.52
CA ILE A 384 13.39 -4.90 22.53
C ILE A 384 14.64 -4.04 22.27
N TRP A 385 15.76 -4.36 22.92
CA TRP A 385 16.97 -3.52 22.91
C TRP A 385 18.11 -4.06 22.04
N GLY A 386 17.95 -5.25 21.47
CA GLY A 386 19.04 -6.02 20.89
C GLY A 386 20.02 -6.54 21.96
N SER A 387 21.03 -7.31 21.54
CA SER A 387 22.09 -7.85 22.42
C SER A 387 23.09 -6.80 22.92
N LYS A 388 22.66 -5.54 23.12
CA LYS A 388 23.53 -4.38 23.30
C LYS A 388 23.77 -3.99 24.76
N ASN A 389 22.90 -4.40 25.68
CA ASN A 389 22.99 -3.97 27.08
C ASN A 389 23.57 -5.06 27.97
N ASP A 390 24.71 -4.76 28.59
CA ASP A 390 25.27 -5.59 29.64
C ASP A 390 24.53 -5.40 30.96
N ARG A 391 24.54 -6.46 31.78
CA ARG A 391 24.06 -6.37 33.16
C ARG A 391 24.87 -5.33 33.91
N ARG A 392 24.18 -4.34 34.48
CA ARG A 392 24.79 -3.30 35.31
C ARG A 392 25.26 -3.88 36.64
N ASP A 393 26.48 -3.52 37.03
CA ASP A 393 27.01 -3.86 38.35
C ASP A 393 26.64 -2.78 39.36
N PHE A 394 25.40 -2.86 39.88
CA PHE A 394 24.89 -1.90 40.86
C PHE A 394 25.69 -1.85 42.17
N ARG A 395 26.63 -2.77 42.40
CA ARG A 395 27.55 -2.68 43.55
C ARG A 395 28.51 -1.50 43.43
N LEU A 396 28.83 -1.08 42.21
CA LEU A 396 29.71 0.05 41.93
C LEU A 396 29.00 1.41 42.05
N VAL A 397 27.68 1.40 42.23
CA VAL A 397 26.84 2.60 42.30
C VAL A 397 26.73 3.05 43.76
N PRO A 398 26.75 4.36 44.06
CA PRO A 398 26.45 4.83 45.41
C PRO A 398 25.07 4.34 45.87
N LEU A 399 24.96 3.83 47.09
CA LEU A 399 23.71 3.22 47.59
C LEU A 399 22.51 4.20 47.64
N THR A 400 22.77 5.51 47.71
CA THR A 400 21.72 6.55 47.75
C THR A 400 22.18 7.80 47.02
N ARG A 401 21.24 8.59 46.49
CA ARG A 401 21.55 9.91 45.91
C ARG A 401 22.25 10.85 46.90
N LYS A 402 21.95 10.75 48.20
CA LYS A 402 22.66 11.49 49.26
C LYS A 402 24.15 11.14 49.30
N LEU A 403 24.48 9.86 49.13
CA LEU A 403 25.85 9.39 49.06
C LEU A 403 26.54 9.89 47.78
N LEU A 404 25.82 9.87 46.65
CA LEU A 404 26.30 10.45 45.39
C LEU A 404 26.61 11.95 45.55
N THR A 405 25.76 12.74 46.21
CA THR A 405 26.05 14.16 46.48
C THR A 405 27.37 14.34 47.22
N LYS A 406 27.63 13.51 48.25
CA LYS A 406 28.90 13.53 48.99
C LYS A 406 30.08 13.12 48.11
N TRP A 407 29.88 12.16 47.21
CA TRP A 407 30.89 11.77 46.24
C TRP A 407 31.22 12.89 45.24
N ILE A 408 30.21 13.61 44.76
CA ILE A 408 30.36 14.80 43.91
C ILE A 408 31.14 15.89 44.65
N ASP A 409 30.74 16.22 45.89
CA ASP A 409 31.40 17.23 46.72
C ASP A 409 32.87 16.86 46.99
N TYR A 410 33.14 15.59 47.30
CA TYR A 410 34.50 15.08 47.46
C TYR A 410 35.35 15.28 46.19
N ASN A 411 34.79 15.03 45.00
CA ASN A 411 35.51 15.20 43.74
C ASN A 411 35.67 16.66 43.30
N ARG A 412 34.89 17.58 43.86
CA ARG A 412 35.11 19.03 43.71
C ARG A 412 36.30 19.54 44.52
N ILE A 413 36.73 18.83 45.56
CA ILE A 413 37.95 19.17 46.32
C ILE A 413 39.16 18.77 45.48
N GLN A 414 39.61 19.67 44.62
CA GLN A 414 40.78 19.47 43.77
C GLN A 414 42.06 19.93 44.48
N ASN A 415 43.16 19.20 44.26
CA ASN A 415 44.51 19.58 44.68
C ASN A 415 44.70 19.82 46.20
N ASN A 416 43.83 19.26 47.06
CA ASN A 416 43.96 19.37 48.52
C ASN A 416 43.71 18.03 49.21
N GLN A 417 44.76 17.22 49.35
CA GLN A 417 44.65 15.88 49.94
C GLN A 417 44.21 15.93 51.42
N THR A 418 44.66 16.93 52.18
CA THR A 418 44.28 17.09 53.59
C THR A 418 42.78 17.34 53.72
N ALA A 419 42.22 18.23 52.89
CA ALA A 419 40.78 18.48 52.87
C ALA A 419 39.98 17.26 52.40
N ARG A 420 40.48 16.50 51.41
CA ARG A 420 39.86 15.24 50.95
C ARG A 420 39.84 14.17 52.04
N ASP A 421 40.96 13.99 52.74
CA ASP A 421 41.08 13.03 53.83
C ASP A 421 40.14 13.40 54.98
N GLN A 422 40.09 14.68 55.36
CA GLN A 422 39.16 15.19 56.38
C GLN A 422 37.69 15.04 55.94
N PHE A 423 37.36 15.32 54.68
CA PHE A 423 36.01 15.13 54.15
C PHE A 423 35.55 13.67 54.23
N ARG A 424 36.44 12.71 53.92
CA ARG A 424 36.15 11.27 54.06
C ARG A 424 35.85 10.89 55.52
N LEU A 425 36.63 11.40 56.47
CA LEU A 425 36.41 11.17 57.90
C LEU A 425 35.07 11.72 58.39
N ASP A 426 34.68 12.89 57.90
CA ASP A 426 33.43 13.54 58.25
C ASP A 426 32.21 12.89 57.56
N ASN A 427 32.43 11.99 56.60
CA ASN A 427 31.40 11.29 55.83
C ASN A 427 31.69 9.79 55.76
N SER A 428 31.61 9.09 56.90
CA SER A 428 31.97 7.66 57.01
C SER A 428 31.27 6.75 56.00
N ALA A 429 30.00 6.98 55.69
CA ALA A 429 29.27 6.20 54.68
C ALA A 429 29.89 6.31 53.28
N LEU A 430 30.40 7.49 52.92
CA LEU A 430 31.14 7.69 51.65
C LEU A 430 32.42 6.90 51.68
N ASP A 431 33.17 7.02 52.77
CA ASP A 431 34.46 6.37 52.98
C ASP A 431 34.36 4.83 52.90
N GLU A 432 33.38 4.25 53.58
CA GLU A 432 33.07 2.82 53.56
C GLU A 432 32.67 2.33 52.17
N TRP A 433 31.78 3.05 51.48
CA TRP A 433 31.40 2.72 50.11
C TRP A 433 32.60 2.79 49.15
N GLY A 434 33.40 3.85 49.20
CA GLY A 434 34.55 3.96 48.31
C GLY A 434 35.60 2.87 48.54
N VAL A 435 35.70 2.33 49.75
CA VAL A 435 36.50 1.12 50.00
C VAL A 435 35.83 -0.13 49.44
N SER A 436 34.52 -0.29 49.62
CA SER A 436 33.81 -1.48 49.13
C SER A 436 33.81 -1.60 47.61
N VAL A 437 33.82 -0.48 46.88
CA VAL A 437 33.90 -0.43 45.41
C VAL A 437 35.33 -0.33 44.88
N GLY A 438 36.33 -0.36 45.75
CA GLY A 438 37.76 -0.39 45.37
C GLY A 438 38.36 0.97 44.95
N ILE A 439 37.67 2.08 45.17
CA ILE A 439 38.23 3.44 44.99
C ILE A 439 39.35 3.69 46.01
N TRP A 440 39.21 3.17 47.23
CA TRP A 440 40.23 3.26 48.28
C TRP A 440 40.57 1.89 48.87
N ALA A 441 41.82 1.70 49.30
CA ALA A 441 42.25 0.43 49.88
C ALA A 441 41.75 0.20 51.32
N ILE A 442 41.64 1.27 52.12
CA ILE A 442 41.21 1.24 53.52
C ILE A 442 40.42 2.51 53.86
N THR A 443 39.57 2.40 54.88
CA THR A 443 38.82 3.53 55.43
C THR A 443 39.78 4.51 56.11
N MET A 444 39.39 5.77 56.21
CA MET A 444 40.16 6.80 56.91
C MET A 444 40.24 6.55 58.42
N SER A 445 39.21 5.96 59.02
CA SER A 445 39.24 5.51 60.43
C SER A 445 40.32 4.45 60.62
N GLU A 446 40.41 3.49 59.69
CA GLU A 446 41.45 2.45 59.69
C GLU A 446 42.84 3.04 59.41
N LYS A 447 42.94 4.01 58.49
CA LYS A 447 44.18 4.74 58.20
C LYS A 447 44.69 5.50 59.44
N ARG A 448 43.80 6.17 60.18
CA ARG A 448 44.12 6.86 61.44
C ARG A 448 44.55 5.87 62.52
N ARG A 449 43.80 4.78 62.71
CA ARG A 449 44.16 3.69 63.64
C ARG A 449 45.57 3.17 63.37
N ARG A 450 45.89 2.88 62.10
CA ARG A 450 47.24 2.42 61.70
C ARG A 450 48.32 3.48 61.85
N ALA A 451 48.00 4.76 61.73
CA ALA A 451 48.95 5.84 61.94
C ALA A 451 49.31 6.00 63.43
N GLU A 452 48.34 5.77 64.32
CA GLU A 452 48.49 5.86 65.78
C GLU A 452 49.18 4.63 66.41
N GLN A 453 49.24 3.50 65.69
CA GLN A 453 49.93 2.29 66.15
C GLN A 453 51.45 2.45 66.26
N THR A 454 51.99 1.97 67.36
CA THR A 454 53.42 1.78 67.60
C THR A 454 54.01 0.70 66.67
N ALA A 455 55.34 0.67 66.55
CA ALA A 455 56.03 -0.34 65.74
C ALA A 455 55.71 -1.78 66.20
N THR A 456 55.54 -1.99 67.50
CA THR A 456 55.18 -3.29 68.08
C THR A 456 53.75 -3.70 67.72
N GLU A 457 52.77 -2.79 67.83
CA GLU A 457 51.37 -3.08 67.47
C GLU A 457 51.20 -3.39 65.98
N LYS A 458 51.95 -2.70 65.10
CA LYS A 458 51.98 -3.01 63.66
C LYS A 458 52.55 -4.40 63.38
N PHE A 459 53.59 -4.80 64.12
CA PHE A 459 54.19 -6.13 63.99
C PHE A 459 53.24 -7.23 64.47
N GLU A 460 52.60 -7.05 65.63
CA GLU A 460 51.63 -8.01 66.18
C GLU A 460 50.41 -8.18 65.27
N GLU A 461 49.87 -7.09 64.71
CA GLU A 461 48.75 -7.18 63.76
C GLU A 461 49.15 -7.89 62.46
N ALA A 462 50.34 -7.59 61.91
CA ALA A 462 50.85 -8.27 60.71
C ALA A 462 51.06 -9.78 60.94
N VAL A 463 51.57 -10.17 62.12
CA VAL A 463 51.70 -11.58 62.53
C VAL A 463 50.33 -12.24 62.64
N ALA A 464 49.36 -11.58 63.28
CA ALA A 464 47.99 -12.11 63.41
C ALA A 464 47.29 -12.27 62.05
N GLU A 465 47.45 -11.31 61.13
CA GLU A 465 46.87 -11.40 59.78
C GLU A 465 47.55 -12.51 58.95
N ALA A 466 48.88 -12.65 59.06
CA ALA A 466 49.61 -13.75 58.42
C ALA A 466 49.19 -15.12 58.97
N GLU A 467 48.97 -15.24 60.28
CA GLU A 467 48.44 -16.45 60.90
C GLU A 467 47.00 -16.76 60.46
N LYS A 468 46.14 -15.74 60.32
CA LYS A 468 44.78 -15.90 59.82
C LYS A 468 44.77 -16.39 58.37
N LYS A 469 45.55 -15.75 57.49
CA LYS A 469 45.72 -16.18 56.08
C LYS A 469 46.28 -17.60 56.00
N ARG A 470 47.27 -17.95 56.84
CA ARG A 470 47.79 -19.32 56.94
C ARG A 470 46.70 -20.31 57.35
N LYS A 471 45.85 -19.97 58.32
CA LYS A 471 44.73 -20.82 58.75
C LYS A 471 43.65 -20.99 57.68
N GLU A 472 43.33 -19.94 56.92
CA GLU A 472 42.37 -20.01 55.80
C GLU A 472 42.93 -20.85 54.63
N LEU A 473 44.22 -20.73 54.32
CA LEU A 473 44.90 -21.54 53.31
C LEU A 473 45.03 -23.01 53.71
N LEU A 474 45.12 -23.33 55.01
CA LEU A 474 45.10 -24.71 55.51
C LEU A 474 43.70 -25.32 55.56
N LYS A 475 42.63 -24.51 55.42
CA LYS A 475 41.23 -24.95 55.39
C LYS A 475 40.68 -25.14 53.97
N LYS A 476 41.28 -24.47 52.97
CA LYS A 476 41.09 -24.77 51.56
C LYS A 476 41.98 -25.95 51.17
#